data_AF-A0A382TU45-F1
#
_entry.id   AF-A0A382TU45-F1
#
_cell.length_a   1.000
_cell.length_b   1.000
_cell.length_c   1.000
_cell.angle_alpha   90.00
_cell.angle_beta   90.00
_cell.angle_gamma   90.00
#
_symmetry.space_group_name_H-M   'P 1'
#
loop_
_entity.id
_entity.type
_entity.pdbx_description
1 polymer ?
#
loop_
_entity_poly.entity_id
_entity_poly.type
_entity_poly.pdbx_seq_one_letter_code
_entity_poly.pdbx_strand_id
1 'polypeptide(L)'
;MPLSPEAIGEAANILAEVRMKSITMAEIPATCRPETLDDAYAIQVGVHERLEKAGWGPIAGHKVGCTTTVMQKYLKIDQPCAGGIFETTVRAVEGRYDRSAMHRPGVECEIAVRLCADLPGRNGPYDRDSVAPAVGAVMTSIELVDDRWT
;
A
#
# COMPACT_ATOMS: atom_id res chain seq x y z
N MET A 1 -16.57 -16.61 -2.99
CA MET A 1 -17.41 -15.62 -3.70
C MET A 1 -16.89 -14.24 -3.35
N PRO A 2 -16.90 -13.25 -4.26
CA PRO A 2 -16.48 -11.90 -3.91
C PRO A 2 -17.29 -11.39 -2.71
N LEU A 3 -16.65 -10.61 -1.85
CA LEU A 3 -17.27 -10.04 -0.67
C LEU A 3 -18.40 -9.07 -1.06
N SER A 4 -19.38 -8.92 -0.17
CA SER A 4 -20.38 -7.86 -0.33
C SER A 4 -19.76 -6.47 -0.09
N PRO A 5 -20.32 -5.39 -0.65
CA PRO A 5 -19.86 -4.03 -0.38
C PRO A 5 -19.84 -3.69 1.12
N GLU A 6 -20.79 -4.23 1.89
CA GLU A 6 -20.87 -4.05 3.34
C GLU A 6 -19.67 -4.71 4.04
N ALA A 7 -19.33 -5.95 3.66
CA ALA A 7 -18.19 -6.67 4.21
C ALA A 7 -16.86 -5.98 3.86
N ILE A 8 -16.71 -5.47 2.63
CA ILE A 8 -15.56 -4.65 2.23
C ILE A 8 -15.45 -3.39 3.10
N GLY A 9 -16.58 -2.70 3.31
CA GLY A 9 -16.65 -1.50 4.14
C GLY A 9 -16.32 -1.77 5.61
N GLU A 10 -16.75 -2.90 6.15
CA GLU A 10 -16.43 -3.34 7.51
C GLU A 10 -14.92 -3.60 7.67
N ALA A 11 -14.32 -4.40 6.78
CA ALA A 11 -12.88 -4.66 6.82
C ALA A 11 -12.06 -3.37 6.69
N ALA A 12 -12.48 -2.46 5.80
CA ALA A 12 -11.82 -1.17 5.63
C ALA A 12 -11.90 -0.29 6.88
N ASN A 13 -13.04 -0.28 7.59
CA ASN A 13 -13.17 0.41 8.87
C ASN A 13 -12.19 -0.14 9.90
N ILE A 14 -12.19 -1.46 10.08
CA ILE A 14 -11.35 -2.15 11.07
C ILE A 14 -9.87 -1.88 10.82
N LEU A 15 -9.41 -2.08 9.58
CA LEU A 15 -8.00 -1.90 9.22
C LEU A 15 -7.55 -0.44 9.34
N ALA A 16 -8.40 0.53 8.95
CA ALA A 16 -8.11 1.94 9.13
C ALA A 16 -8.02 2.32 10.61
N GLU A 17 -8.94 1.83 11.45
CA GLU A 17 -8.90 2.09 12.90
C GLU A 17 -7.64 1.53 13.55
N VAL A 18 -7.27 0.29 13.23
CA VAL A 18 -6.06 -0.34 13.76
C VAL A 18 -4.82 0.46 13.35
N ARG A 19 -4.78 0.95 12.09
CA ARG A 19 -3.71 1.84 11.63
C ARG A 19 -3.67 3.17 12.38
N MET A 20 -4.80 3.84 12.55
CA MET A 20 -4.88 5.15 13.21
C MET A 20 -4.54 5.08 14.70
N LYS A 21 -4.91 3.99 15.37
CA LYS A 21 -4.65 3.77 16.79
C LYS A 21 -3.25 3.19 17.08
N SER A 22 -2.47 2.87 16.03
CA SER A 22 -1.17 2.19 16.14
C SER A 22 -1.22 0.93 17.03
N ILE A 23 -2.30 0.15 16.89
CA ILE A 23 -2.48 -1.14 17.57
C ILE A 23 -2.32 -2.29 16.58
N THR A 24 -2.28 -3.53 17.08
CA THR A 24 -2.24 -4.74 16.26
C THR A 24 -3.45 -5.62 16.48
N MET A 25 -3.70 -6.54 15.55
CA MET A 25 -4.70 -7.59 15.71
C MET A 25 -4.20 -8.91 15.12
N ALA A 26 -4.74 -10.04 15.58
CA ALA A 26 -4.41 -11.34 15.01
C ALA A 26 -5.05 -11.52 13.62
N GLU A 27 -6.36 -11.29 13.52
CA GLU A 27 -7.13 -11.46 12.28
C GLU A 27 -8.33 -10.51 12.28
N ILE A 28 -8.80 -10.11 11.09
CA ILE A 28 -10.11 -9.46 10.93
C ILE A 28 -11.24 -10.49 11.03
N PRO A 29 -12.50 -10.10 11.33
CA PRO A 29 -13.64 -11.02 11.39
C PRO A 29 -13.78 -11.87 10.12
N ALA A 30 -14.07 -13.16 10.26
CA ALA A 30 -14.15 -14.09 9.14
C ALA A 30 -15.17 -13.66 8.07
N THR A 31 -16.23 -12.95 8.46
CA THR A 31 -17.28 -12.40 7.59
C THR A 31 -16.80 -11.33 6.62
N CYS A 32 -15.63 -10.71 6.87
CA CYS A 32 -15.08 -9.65 6.04
C CYS A 32 -13.63 -9.93 5.59
N ARG A 33 -13.17 -11.18 5.65
CA ARG A 33 -11.86 -11.57 5.12
C ARG A 33 -11.91 -11.61 3.60
N PRO A 34 -10.96 -10.97 2.88
CA PRO A 34 -10.93 -11.03 1.43
C PRO A 34 -10.74 -12.47 0.97
N GLU A 35 -11.58 -12.92 0.03
CA GLU A 35 -11.44 -14.24 -0.60
C GLU A 35 -10.70 -14.16 -1.93
N THR A 36 -10.66 -12.97 -2.53
CA THR A 36 -10.01 -12.68 -3.81
C THR A 36 -9.08 -11.48 -3.68
N LEU A 37 -8.18 -11.33 -4.67
CA LEU A 37 -7.31 -10.16 -4.75
C LEU A 37 -8.10 -8.87 -5.02
N ASP A 38 -9.21 -8.96 -5.77
CA ASP A 38 -10.11 -7.83 -6.01
C ASP A 38 -10.77 -7.36 -4.72
N ASP A 39 -11.20 -8.27 -3.84
CA ASP A 39 -11.69 -7.91 -2.50
C ASP A 39 -10.61 -7.18 -1.71
N ALA A 40 -9.38 -7.68 -1.73
CA ALA A 40 -8.26 -7.09 -1.00
C ALA A 40 -7.95 -5.66 -1.48
N TYR A 41 -7.97 -5.43 -2.79
CA TYR A 41 -7.79 -4.08 -3.35
C TYR A 41 -8.98 -3.16 -3.10
N ALA A 42 -10.22 -3.66 -3.14
CA ALA A 42 -11.40 -2.88 -2.78
C ALA A 42 -11.36 -2.45 -1.30
N ILE A 43 -10.93 -3.35 -0.41
CA ILE A 43 -10.69 -3.03 1.00
C ILE A 43 -9.57 -1.97 1.11
N GLN A 44 -8.46 -2.12 0.39
CA GLN A 44 -7.36 -1.14 0.40
C GLN A 44 -7.83 0.26 -0.03
N VAL A 45 -8.65 0.37 -1.08
CA VAL A 45 -9.27 1.64 -1.51
C VAL A 45 -10.11 2.23 -0.37
N GLY A 46 -10.97 1.41 0.26
CA GLY A 46 -11.77 1.86 1.39
C GLY A 46 -10.93 2.31 2.60
N VAL A 47 -9.80 1.64 2.88
CA VAL A 47 -8.84 2.06 3.90
C VAL A 47 -8.23 3.41 3.52
N HIS A 48 -7.85 3.60 2.26
CA HIS A 48 -7.24 4.85 1.82
C HIS A 48 -8.18 6.04 2.04
N GLU A 49 -9.44 5.92 1.61
CA GLU A 49 -10.46 6.95 1.80
C GLU A 49 -10.65 7.35 3.27
N ARG A 50 -10.58 6.38 4.19
CA ARG A 50 -10.74 6.60 5.63
C ARG A 50 -9.54 7.32 6.22
N LEU A 51 -8.33 6.92 5.84
CA LEU A 51 -7.09 7.56 6.30
C LEU A 51 -6.98 8.99 5.75
N GLU A 52 -7.34 9.21 4.47
CA GLU A 52 -7.39 10.56 3.89
C GLU A 52 -8.35 11.47 4.66
N LYS A 53 -9.58 11.00 4.93
CA LYS A 53 -10.56 11.73 5.77
C LYS A 53 -10.07 11.98 7.20
N ALA A 54 -9.19 11.14 7.71
CA ALA A 54 -8.56 11.28 9.03
C ALA A 54 -7.32 12.20 9.02
N GLY A 55 -7.01 12.86 7.89
CA GLY A 55 -5.93 13.85 7.81
C GLY A 55 -4.57 13.29 7.40
N TRP A 56 -4.51 12.07 6.84
CA TRP A 56 -3.26 11.52 6.27
C TRP A 56 -2.85 12.19 4.96
N GLY A 57 -3.70 13.06 4.40
CA GLY A 57 -3.49 13.72 3.12
C GLY A 57 -3.85 12.81 1.94
N PRO A 58 -3.67 13.30 0.70
CA PRO A 58 -3.89 12.51 -0.50
C PRO A 58 -2.80 11.44 -0.69
N ILE A 59 -3.05 10.50 -1.60
CA ILE A 59 -2.03 9.60 -2.10
C ILE A 59 -1.02 10.39 -2.95
N ALA A 60 0.25 10.40 -2.53
CA ALA A 60 1.36 11.07 -3.20
C ALA A 60 2.17 10.14 -4.12
N GLY A 61 1.93 8.83 -4.06
CA GLY A 61 2.61 7.85 -4.88
C GLY A 61 2.17 6.42 -4.58
N HIS A 62 2.83 5.46 -5.21
CA HIS A 62 2.56 4.03 -5.00
C HIS A 62 3.85 3.28 -4.73
N LYS A 63 3.78 2.28 -3.85
CA LYS A 63 4.81 1.26 -3.67
C LYS A 63 4.41 -0.02 -4.40
N VAL A 64 5.41 -0.80 -4.81
CA VAL A 64 5.22 -2.14 -5.38
C VAL A 64 6.05 -3.12 -4.57
N GLY A 65 5.37 -3.96 -3.78
CA GLY A 65 5.98 -4.99 -2.95
C GLY A 65 5.85 -6.39 -3.57
N CYS A 66 6.52 -7.37 -2.96
CA CYS A 66 6.49 -8.77 -3.41
C CYS A 66 6.87 -8.93 -4.89
N THR A 67 7.93 -8.24 -5.33
CA THR A 67 8.37 -8.17 -6.72
C THR A 67 9.16 -9.41 -7.19
N THR A 68 9.60 -10.25 -6.25
CA THR A 68 10.33 -11.49 -6.57
C THR A 68 9.39 -12.69 -6.60
N THR A 69 9.67 -13.63 -7.53
CA THR A 69 8.92 -14.89 -7.61
C THR A 69 9.06 -15.74 -6.34
N VAL A 70 10.15 -15.59 -5.59
CA VAL A 70 10.35 -16.24 -4.30
C VAL A 70 9.34 -15.74 -3.27
N MET A 71 9.19 -14.42 -3.11
CA MET A 71 8.22 -13.85 -2.18
C MET A 71 6.78 -14.12 -2.61
N GLN A 72 6.49 -14.04 -3.91
CA GLN A 72 5.16 -14.36 -4.46
C GLN A 72 4.75 -15.80 -4.16
N LYS A 73 5.65 -16.78 -4.36
CA LYS A 73 5.40 -18.18 -4.00
C LYS A 73 5.21 -18.37 -2.49
N TYR A 74 6.02 -17.70 -1.67
CA TYR A 74 5.89 -17.75 -0.21
C TYR A 74 4.52 -17.26 0.26
N LEU A 75 4.02 -16.16 -0.31
CA LEU A 75 2.73 -15.55 0.01
C LEU A 75 1.54 -16.15 -0.75
N LYS A 76 1.79 -17.09 -1.67
CA LYS A 76 0.78 -17.70 -2.55
C LYS A 76 0.00 -16.67 -3.37
N ILE A 77 0.70 -15.66 -3.88
CA ILE A 77 0.19 -14.67 -4.84
C ILE A 77 0.87 -14.88 -6.19
N ASP A 78 0.21 -14.45 -7.26
CA ASP A 78 0.67 -14.63 -8.64
C ASP A 78 1.24 -13.35 -9.27
N GLN A 79 1.13 -12.21 -8.58
CA GLN A 79 1.65 -10.92 -9.01
C GLN A 79 2.17 -10.08 -7.83
N PRO A 80 2.99 -9.03 -8.09
CA PRO A 80 3.37 -8.05 -7.08
C PRO A 80 2.15 -7.35 -6.45
N CYS A 81 2.32 -6.79 -5.26
CA CYS A 81 1.28 -6.03 -4.57
C CYS A 81 1.54 -4.53 -4.69
N ALA A 82 0.53 -3.74 -5.04
CA ALA A 82 0.60 -2.29 -5.03
C ALA A 82 -0.04 -1.69 -3.77
N GLY A 83 0.55 -0.63 -3.22
CA GLY A 83 0.00 0.10 -2.07
C GLY A 83 0.10 1.61 -2.25
N GLY A 84 -0.84 2.35 -1.68
CA GLY A 84 -0.82 3.81 -1.71
C GLY A 84 0.16 4.39 -0.67
N ILE A 85 0.90 5.41 -1.07
CA ILE A 85 1.79 6.18 -0.20
C ILE A 85 1.13 7.53 0.07
N PHE A 86 0.83 7.81 1.33
CA PHE A 86 0.22 9.08 1.75
C PHE A 86 1.25 10.21 1.78
N GLU A 87 0.84 11.41 1.38
CA GLU A 87 1.70 12.62 1.41
C GLU A 87 2.35 12.82 2.78
N THR A 88 1.58 12.66 3.86
CA THR A 88 2.08 12.83 5.24
C THR A 88 3.16 11.83 5.66
N THR A 89 3.36 10.74 4.90
CA THR A 89 4.36 9.70 5.17
C THR A 89 5.64 9.88 4.36
N VAL A 90 5.65 10.78 3.38
CA VAL A 90 6.81 11.06 2.54
C VAL A 90 7.75 12.03 3.25
N ARG A 91 9.05 11.75 3.17
CA ARG A 91 10.12 12.61 3.67
C ARG A 91 11.19 12.75 2.59
N ALA A 92 11.77 13.93 2.47
CA ALA A 92 12.81 14.21 1.47
C ALA A 92 14.13 14.46 2.17
N VAL A 93 15.21 13.84 1.67
CA VAL A 93 16.59 13.93 2.18
C VAL A 93 16.77 13.29 3.56
N GLU A 94 15.96 13.67 4.55
CA GLU A 94 15.96 13.14 5.90
C GLU A 94 14.54 12.96 6.44
N GLY A 95 14.36 11.99 7.34
CA GLY A 95 13.08 11.70 7.99
C GLY A 95 13.27 11.31 9.44
N ARG A 96 12.42 11.84 10.32
CA ARG A 96 12.31 11.40 11.71
C ARG A 96 10.96 10.75 11.92
N TYR A 97 10.98 9.60 12.57
CA TYR A 97 9.79 8.80 12.83
C TYR A 97 9.69 8.49 14.31
N ASP A 98 8.49 8.58 14.85
CA ASP A 98 8.22 8.18 16.22
C ASP A 98 8.17 6.66 16.30
N ARG A 99 9.21 6.04 16.87
CA ARG A 99 9.27 4.60 17.07
C ARG A 99 8.11 4.11 17.94
N SER A 100 7.61 4.91 18.89
CA SER A 100 6.52 4.49 19.77
C SER A 100 5.18 4.33 19.02
N ALA A 101 5.03 4.98 17.87
CA ALA A 101 3.88 4.86 16.99
C ALA A 101 3.95 3.67 16.01
N MET A 102 5.01 2.84 16.09
CA MET A 102 5.26 1.69 15.22
C MET A 102 5.18 0.37 16.01
N HIS A 103 4.87 -0.72 15.33
CA HIS A 103 4.82 -2.04 15.97
C HIS A 103 6.12 -2.82 15.74
N ARG A 104 6.31 -3.30 14.51
CA ARG A 104 7.43 -4.12 14.05
C ARG A 104 8.00 -3.52 12.76
N PRO A 105 8.68 -2.36 12.86
CA PRO A 105 9.17 -1.68 11.67
C PRO A 105 10.29 -2.50 11.01
N GLY A 106 10.17 -2.68 9.70
CA GLY A 106 11.22 -3.10 8.80
C GLY A 106 11.76 -1.91 8.00
N VAL A 107 12.99 -2.03 7.52
CA VAL A 107 13.64 -1.03 6.68
C VAL A 107 14.03 -1.69 5.38
N GLU A 108 13.53 -1.17 4.26
CA GLU A 108 13.80 -1.68 2.93
C GLU A 108 14.52 -0.62 2.09
N CYS A 109 15.56 -1.03 1.37
CA CYS A 109 16.32 -0.17 0.46
C CYS A 109 15.74 -0.31 -0.95
N GLU A 110 15.23 0.79 -1.50
CA GLU A 110 14.45 0.78 -2.72
C GLU A 110 14.95 1.83 -3.73
N ILE A 111 14.41 1.74 -4.94
CA ILE A 111 14.57 2.77 -5.98
C ILE A 111 13.23 3.48 -6.17
N ALA A 112 13.19 4.78 -5.86
CA ALA A 112 12.04 5.61 -6.15
C ALA A 112 12.12 6.18 -7.56
N VAL A 113 11.01 6.12 -8.28
CA VAL A 113 10.86 6.70 -9.62
C VAL A 113 9.88 7.86 -9.53
N ARG A 114 10.34 9.07 -9.86
CA ARG A 114 9.45 10.23 -10.00
C ARG A 114 8.99 10.34 -11.44
N LEU A 115 7.68 10.30 -11.65
CA LEU A 115 7.09 10.47 -12.96
C LEU A 115 7.09 11.96 -13.38
N CYS A 116 7.35 12.23 -14.66
CA CYS A 116 7.20 13.55 -15.28
C CYS A 116 5.97 13.65 -16.20
N ALA A 117 5.28 12.53 -16.43
CA ALA A 117 4.04 12.45 -17.19
C ALA A 117 3.12 11.38 -16.60
N ASP A 118 1.81 11.54 -16.81
CA ASP A 118 0.80 10.61 -16.31
C ASP A 118 0.83 9.28 -17.07
N LEU A 119 0.56 8.19 -16.35
CA LEU A 119 0.37 6.83 -16.88
C LEU A 119 -1.07 6.36 -16.58
N PRO A 120 -2.11 6.90 -17.26
CA PRO A 120 -3.48 6.54 -16.98
C PRO A 120 -3.77 5.08 -17.33
N GLY A 121 -4.42 4.35 -16.42
CA GLY A 121 -4.67 2.91 -16.58
C GLY A 121 -5.38 2.51 -17.89
N ARG A 122 -6.21 3.39 -18.47
CA ARG A 122 -6.89 3.15 -19.76
C ARG A 122 -5.94 2.96 -20.96
N ASN A 123 -4.69 3.38 -20.83
CA ASN A 123 -3.67 3.28 -21.89
C ASN A 123 -2.76 2.05 -21.72
N GLY A 124 -2.98 1.23 -20.69
CA GLY A 124 -2.22 0.01 -20.44
C GLY A 124 -2.66 -1.19 -21.30
N PRO A 125 -1.98 -2.36 -21.16
CA PRO A 125 -0.87 -2.60 -20.25
C PRO A 125 0.38 -1.82 -20.66
N TYR A 126 1.11 -1.35 -19.66
CA TYR A 126 2.37 -0.67 -19.84
C TYR A 126 3.52 -1.66 -19.88
N ASP A 127 4.54 -1.33 -20.65
CA ASP A 127 5.82 -2.03 -20.71
C ASP A 127 6.98 -1.04 -20.43
N ARG A 128 8.21 -1.55 -20.45
CA ARG A 128 9.39 -0.73 -20.18
C ARG A 128 9.51 0.47 -21.13
N ASP A 129 9.25 0.25 -22.41
CA ASP A 129 9.49 1.27 -23.44
C ASP A 129 8.41 2.35 -23.45
N SER A 130 7.17 1.99 -23.12
CA SER A 130 6.05 2.95 -22.94
C SER A 130 6.12 3.72 -21.63
N VAL A 131 6.71 3.16 -20.56
CA VAL A 131 6.92 3.85 -19.27
C VAL A 131 8.13 4.77 -19.30
N ALA A 132 9.20 4.39 -20.00
CA ALA A 132 10.48 5.12 -19.97
C ALA A 132 10.34 6.64 -20.24
N PRO A 133 9.51 7.12 -21.20
CA PRO A 133 9.31 8.56 -21.43
C PRO A 133 8.66 9.30 -20.27
N ALA A 134 7.91 8.61 -19.40
CA ALA A 134 7.28 9.18 -18.22
C ALA A 134 8.21 9.22 -16.99
N VAL A 135 9.42 8.64 -17.07
CA VAL A 135 10.39 8.65 -15.97
C VAL A 135 11.13 9.98 -15.95
N GLY A 136 10.84 10.82 -14.97
CA GLY A 136 11.49 12.12 -14.79
C GLY A 136 12.76 12.06 -13.93
N ALA A 137 12.81 11.18 -12.93
CA ALA A 137 13.99 10.95 -12.12
C ALA A 137 13.99 9.55 -11.48
N VAL A 138 15.18 9.05 -11.21
CA VAL A 138 15.42 7.82 -10.45
C VAL A 138 16.25 8.18 -9.23
N MET A 139 15.82 7.74 -8.05
CA MET A 139 16.39 8.16 -6.76
C MET A 139 16.55 6.94 -5.86
N THR A 140 17.53 6.97 -4.96
CA THR A 140 17.57 6.04 -3.83
C THR A 140 16.44 6.39 -2.86
N SER A 141 15.77 5.38 -2.33
CA SER A 141 14.75 5.54 -1.30
C SER A 141 14.87 4.49 -0.21
N ILE A 142 14.31 4.80 0.95
CA ILE A 142 14.16 3.84 2.05
C ILE A 142 12.66 3.76 2.35
N GLU A 143 12.10 2.55 2.31
CA GLU A 143 10.75 2.30 2.77
C GLU A 143 10.78 1.83 4.23
N LEU A 144 9.98 2.48 5.08
CA LEU A 144 9.67 1.97 6.41
C LEU A 144 8.37 1.19 6.34
N VAL A 145 8.48 -0.13 6.38
CA VAL A 145 7.33 -1.03 6.43
C VAL A 145 7.00 -1.35 7.88
N ASP A 146 5.73 -1.50 8.19
CA ASP A 146 5.27 -1.87 9.53
C ASP A 146 3.94 -2.58 9.33
N ASP A 147 3.84 -3.82 9.79
CA ASP A 147 2.60 -4.57 9.74
C ASP A 147 1.74 -4.28 10.99
N ARG A 148 0.44 -4.59 10.89
CA ARG A 148 -0.54 -4.38 11.97
C ARG A 148 -1.04 -5.73 12.52
N TRP A 149 -0.28 -6.79 12.32
CA TRP A 149 -0.64 -8.15 12.69
C TRP A 149 0.17 -8.60 13.92
N THR A 150 -0.39 -9.50 14.73
CA THR A 150 0.33 -10.14 15.86
C THR A 150 0.91 -11.49 15.48
#